data_AF-A0A838RZU9-F1
#
_entry.id   AF-A0A838RZU9-F1
#
_cell.length_a   1.000
_cell.length_b   1.000
_cell.length_c   1.000
_cell.angle_alpha   90.00
_cell.angle_beta   90.00
_cell.angle_gamma   90.00
#
_symmetry.space_group_name_H-M   'P 1'
#
loop_
_entity.id
_entity.type
_entity.pdbx_description
1 polymer ?
#
loop_
_entity_poly.entity_id
_entity_poly.type
_entity_poly.pdbx_seq_one_letter_code
_entity_poly.pdbx_strand_id
1 'polypeptide(L)' 'DLIETVATVRLELDNWTGHRFTDLFTLLKVDGEWKIMNKVFHLHP' A
#
# COMPACT_ATOMS: atom_id res chain seq x y z
N ASP A 1 -2.91 -4.20 8.41
CA ASP A 1 -2.66 -4.09 9.86
C ASP A 1 -2.70 -2.63 10.27
N LEU A 2 -3.24 -2.30 11.44
CA LEU A 2 -3.39 -0.92 11.93
C LEU A 2 -3.13 -0.88 13.43
N ILE A 3 -2.15 -0.08 13.84
CA ILE A 3 -1.79 0.18 15.24
C ILE A 3 -1.64 1.68 15.41
N GLU A 4 -2.62 2.30 16.06
CA GLU A 4 -2.68 3.75 16.31
C GLU A 4 -2.42 4.59 15.05
N THR A 5 -1.21 5.15 14.92
CA THR A 5 -0.78 6.02 13.83
C THR A 5 -0.01 5.29 12.73
N VAL A 6 0.18 3.98 12.82
CA VAL A 6 0.93 3.17 11.86
C VAL A 6 0.00 2.15 11.20
N ALA A 7 0.08 2.02 9.88
CA ALA A 7 -0.68 1.00 9.15
C ALA A 7 0.17 0.30 8.09
N THR A 8 -0.16 -0.97 7.84
CA THR A 8 0.31 -1.73 6.68
C THR A 8 -0.90 -2.11 5.83
N VAL A 9 -0.88 -1.79 4.54
CA VAL A 9 -1.99 -2.03 3.60
C VAL A 9 -1.50 -2.90 2.45
N ARG A 10 -2.24 -3.97 2.15
CA ARG A 10 -2.08 -4.76 0.93
C ARG A 10 -3.13 -4.33 -0.08
N LEU A 11 -2.69 -4.03 -1.30
CA LEU A 11 -3.56 -3.65 -2.42
C LEU A 11 -3.33 -4.61 -3.58
N GLU A 12 -4.42 -5.23 -4.05
CA GLU A 12 -4.43 -6.01 -5.29
C GLU A 12 -4.95 -5.14 -6.43
N LEU A 13 -4.22 -5.13 -7.53
CA LEU A 13 -4.54 -4.39 -8.75
C LEU A 13 -4.62 -5.38 -9.90
N ASP A 14 -5.83 -5.58 -10.41
CA ASP A 14 -6.07 -6.40 -11.59
C ASP A 14 -6.19 -5.53 -12.84
N ASN A 15 -5.58 -5.98 -13.94
CA ASN A 15 -5.59 -5.33 -15.25
C ASN A 15 -5.16 -3.84 -15.20
N TRP A 16 -4.25 -3.49 -14.28
CA TRP A 16 -3.63 -2.16 -14.23
C TRP A 16 -2.62 -2.06 -15.37
N THR A 17 -2.96 -1.27 -16.39
CA THR A 17 -2.18 -1.17 -17.64
C THR A 17 -1.89 -2.53 -18.28
N GLY A 18 -2.82 -3.49 -18.16
CA GLY A 18 -2.65 -4.86 -18.67
C GLY A 18 -1.88 -5.82 -17.76
N HIS A 19 -1.50 -5.38 -16.56
CA HIS A 19 -0.72 -6.17 -15.61
C HIS A 19 -1.47 -6.39 -14.29
N ARG A 20 -1.05 -7.40 -13.53
CA ARG A 20 -1.55 -7.65 -12.17
C ARG A 20 -0.45 -7.39 -11.16
N PHE A 21 -0.77 -6.61 -10.13
CA PHE A 21 0.17 -6.26 -9.06
C PHE A 21 -0.39 -6.57 -7.68
N THR A 22 0.50 -6.93 -6.77
CA THR A 22 0.28 -6.82 -5.32
C THR A 22 1.20 -5.73 -4.79
N ASP A 23 0.63 -4.65 -4.26
CA ASP A 23 1.35 -3.61 -3.55
C ASP A 23 1.26 -3.83 -2.03
N LEU A 24 2.34 -3.54 -1.32
CA LEU A 24 2.34 -3.36 0.13
C LEU A 24 2.79 -1.94 0.46
N PHE A 25 1.94 -1.22 1.19
CA PHE A 25 2.20 0.11 1.70
C PHE A 25 2.44 0.09 3.20
N THR A 26 3.38 0.90 3.67
CA THR A 26 3.42 1.35 5.06
C THR A 26 2.94 2.79 5.12
N LEU A 27 2.09 3.11 6.10
CA LEU A 27 1.50 4.42 6.27
C LEU A 27 1.76 4.94 7.69
N LEU A 28 1.92 6.25 7.80
CA LEU A 28 2.00 6.97 9.07
C LEU A 28 0.96 8.09 9.07
N LYS A 29 0.23 8.23 10.18
CA LYS A 29 -0.70 9.33 10.39
C LYS A 29 0.05 10.55 10.93
N VAL A 30 0.15 11.59 10.13
CA VAL A 30 0.85 12.85 10.46
C VAL A 30 -0.17 13.99 10.38
N ASP A 31 -0.28 14.79 11.44
CA ASP A 31 -1.23 15.91 11.53
C ASP A 31 -2.69 15.52 11.24
N GLY A 32 -3.08 14.31 11.65
CA GLY A 32 -4.43 13.79 11.43
C GLY A 32 -4.66 13.13 10.07
N GLU A 33 -3.68 13.17 9.17
CA GLU A 33 -3.79 12.64 7.80
C GLU A 33 -2.89 11.41 7.59
N TRP A 34 -3.40 10.41 6.87
CA TRP A 34 -2.62 9.23 6.50
C TRP A 34 -1.72 9.53 5.31
N LYS A 35 -0.41 9.29 5.48
CA LYS A 35 0.59 9.46 4.43
C LYS A 35 1.25 8.13 4.11
N ILE A 36 1.49 7.87 2.83
CA ILE A 36 2.23 6.69 2.38
C ILE A 36 3.72 6.95 2.59
N MET A 37 4.36 6.11 3.41
CA MET A 37 5.78 6.24 3.74
C MET A 37 6.66 5.34 2.86
N ASN A 38 6.14 4.18 2.49
CA ASN A 38 6.81 3.27 1.58
C ASN A 38 5.81 2.51 0.71
N LYS A 39 6.24 2.12 -0.49
CA LYS A 39 5.57 1.19 -1.38
C LYS A 39 6.60 0.16 -1.87
N VAL A 40 6.30 -1.11 -1.69
CA VAL A 40 6.92 -2.21 -2.43
C VAL A 40 5.85 -2.94 -3.22
N PHE A 41 6.24 -3.60 -4.31
CA PHE A 41 5.28 -4.30 -5.16
C PHE A 41 5.83 -5.63 -5.69
N HIS A 42 4.91 -6.51 -6.05
CA HIS A 42 5.14 -7.70 -6.86
C HIS A 42 4.32 -7.60 -8.14
N LEU A 43 5.00 -7.64 -9.29
CA LEU A 43 4.37 -7.81 -10.60
C LEU A 43 4.17 -9.31 -10.84
N HIS A 44 2.91 -9.72 -11.00
CA HIS A 44 2.59 -11.10 -11.31
C HIS A 44 2.81 -11.38 -12.81
N PRO A 45 3.01 -12.67 -13.18
CA PRO A 45 3.11 -13.08 -14.58
C PRO A 45 1.90 -12.70 -15.43
#